data_AF-A0A3D3JW33-F1
#
_entry.id   AF-A0A3D3JW33-F1
#
_cell.length_a   1.000
_cell.length_b   1.000
_cell.length_c   1.000
_cell.angle_alpha   90.00
_cell.angle_beta   90.00
_cell.angle_gamma   90.00
#
_symmetry.space_group_name_H-M   'P 1'
#
loop_
_entity.id
_entity.type
_entity.pdbx_description
1 polymer ?
#
loop_
_entity_poly.entity_id
_entity_poly.type
_entity_poly.pdbx_seq_one_letter_code
_entity_poly.pdbx_strand_id
1 'polypeptide(L)'
;MNARVNSMRPVAAVLPIICLAAATSCSILKKDKDTGFSNETSRQSSGLASRPLSKSDTAGLSDRDRRRRDVQRAKADALYQQGRKLFYDREYKQAIRKLVASQEMLRQASQTEYSDQISKLDNIMTYMNQSWATELVKQGKTLEKKKLYKAAIKQYETAIAKDPQRSTEILLLLYQVQRRQRLQSNK
;
A
#
# COMPACT_ATOMS: atom_id res chain seq x y z
N MET A 1 -15.26 -28.87 55.55
CA MET A 1 -13.87 -29.37 55.51
C MET A 1 -13.72 -30.08 54.16
N ASN A 2 -12.96 -29.66 53.15
CA ASN A 2 -11.75 -28.85 53.09
C ASN A 2 -11.75 -27.94 51.85
N ALA A 3 -11.21 -26.73 52.06
CA ALA A 3 -10.88 -25.76 51.02
C ALA A 3 -9.60 -26.21 50.28
N ARG A 4 -9.54 -25.98 48.97
CA ARG A 4 -8.29 -25.94 48.22
C ARG A 4 -8.17 -24.60 47.51
N VAL A 5 -7.42 -23.73 48.18
CA VAL A 5 -6.80 -22.51 47.67
C VAL A 5 -5.84 -22.92 46.56
N ASN A 6 -5.99 -22.36 45.37
CA ASN A 6 -4.94 -22.41 44.35
C ASN A 6 -4.48 -20.99 44.01
N SER A 7 -3.17 -20.90 44.03
CA SER A 7 -2.31 -19.73 44.13
C SER A 7 -2.26 -18.90 42.87
N MET A 8 -2.26 -17.59 43.10
CA MET A 8 -1.85 -16.55 42.18
C MET A 8 -0.43 -16.81 41.65
N ARG A 9 -0.22 -16.63 40.34
CA ARG A 9 1.10 -16.49 39.74
C ARG A 9 1.33 -15.01 39.39
N PRO A 10 2.50 -14.43 39.72
CA PRO A 10 2.82 -13.05 39.37
C PRO A 10 3.14 -12.94 37.87
N VAL A 11 2.48 -12.01 37.18
CA VAL A 11 2.82 -11.63 35.81
C VAL A 11 3.94 -10.60 35.88
N ALA A 12 5.14 -11.00 35.48
CA ALA A 12 6.29 -10.12 35.35
C ALA A 12 6.06 -9.11 34.22
N ALA A 13 6.16 -7.83 34.57
CA ALA A 13 6.17 -6.72 33.64
C ALA A 13 7.50 -6.68 32.88
N VAL A 14 7.45 -6.76 31.56
CA VAL A 14 8.59 -6.49 30.67
C VAL A 14 8.32 -5.17 29.97
N LEU A 15 8.99 -4.12 30.45
CA LEU A 15 9.04 -2.80 29.81
C LEU A 15 9.96 -2.85 28.58
N PRO A 16 9.57 -2.29 27.43
CA PRO A 16 10.52 -2.03 26.35
C PRO A 16 11.30 -0.74 26.62
N ILE A 17 12.62 -0.89 26.70
CA ILE A 17 13.62 0.18 26.71
C ILE A 17 13.61 0.83 25.32
N ILE A 18 13.12 2.07 25.23
CA ILE A 18 13.22 2.90 24.02
C ILE A 18 14.53 3.68 24.11
N CYS A 19 15.55 3.20 23.39
CA CYS A 19 16.72 3.97 23.00
C CYS A 19 16.68 4.17 21.49
N LEU A 20 16.62 5.42 21.01
CA LEU A 20 17.18 5.90 19.73
C LEU A 20 16.94 7.42 19.67
N ALA A 21 17.96 8.23 19.92
CA ALA A 21 18.99 8.71 19.00
C ALA A 21 18.65 10.11 18.47
N ALA A 22 19.39 11.10 18.98
CA ALA A 22 19.38 12.48 18.53
C ALA A 22 19.96 12.57 17.12
N ALA A 23 19.17 13.07 16.17
CA ALA A 23 19.65 13.46 14.85
C ALA A 23 19.95 14.96 14.86
N THR A 24 21.23 15.28 14.76
CA THR A 24 21.77 16.61 14.52
C THR A 24 21.34 17.10 13.14
N SER A 25 20.66 18.24 13.12
CA SER A 25 20.27 18.98 11.93
C SER A 25 21.49 19.70 11.32
N CYS A 26 21.90 19.28 10.12
CA CYS A 26 22.81 20.02 9.25
C CYS A 26 22.01 20.69 8.13
N SER A 27 22.08 22.01 8.10
CA SER A 27 21.48 22.88 7.09
C SER A 27 22.18 22.73 5.73
N ILE A 28 21.41 22.48 4.67
CA ILE A 28 21.86 22.59 3.28
C ILE A 28 21.35 23.92 2.73
N LEU A 29 22.28 24.81 2.39
CA LEU A 29 22.05 25.99 1.57
C LEU A 29 23.22 26.10 0.61
N LYS A 30 23.02 25.70 -0.64
CA LYS A 30 23.68 26.31 -1.80
C LYS A 30 22.93 25.99 -3.08
N LYS A 31 22.88 27.05 -3.86
CA LYS A 31 22.17 27.39 -5.09
C LYS A 31 23.14 27.15 -6.25
N ASP A 32 22.62 26.73 -7.40
CA ASP A 32 23.05 27.09 -8.78
C ASP A 32 22.18 26.26 -9.75
N LYS A 33 21.25 26.85 -10.50
CA LYS A 33 21.34 27.61 -11.77
C LYS A 33 21.68 26.78 -13.02
N ASP A 34 20.66 26.76 -13.89
CA ASP A 34 20.65 26.77 -15.36
C ASP A 34 21.20 25.56 -16.13
N THR A 35 20.29 24.87 -16.84
CA THR A 35 20.18 24.82 -18.33
C THR A 35 19.65 23.47 -18.82
N GLY A 36 18.81 23.50 -19.87
CA GLY A 36 18.56 22.34 -20.72
C GLY A 36 17.13 21.82 -20.75
N PHE A 37 16.19 22.62 -21.25
CA PHE A 37 14.85 22.16 -21.64
C PHE A 37 14.95 21.53 -23.03
N SER A 38 15.09 20.20 -23.09
CA SER A 38 14.99 19.43 -24.32
C SER A 38 13.66 18.68 -24.33
N ASN A 39 12.78 19.08 -25.25
CA ASN A 39 11.55 18.39 -25.59
C ASN A 39 11.87 17.03 -26.23
N GLU A 40 11.86 15.96 -25.43
CA GLU A 40 11.77 14.59 -25.92
C GLU A 40 10.37 14.05 -25.64
N THR A 41 9.50 14.24 -26.63
CA THR A 41 8.31 13.42 -26.83
C THR A 41 8.77 12.05 -27.33
N SER A 42 9.30 11.23 -26.42
CA SER A 42 9.50 9.81 -26.66
C SER A 42 8.65 9.03 -25.66
N ARG A 43 7.83 8.11 -26.19
CA ARG A 43 7.03 7.17 -25.41
C ARG A 43 7.97 6.30 -24.58
N GLN A 44 8.31 6.73 -23.37
CA GLN A 44 8.82 5.81 -22.36
C GLN A 44 7.63 4.99 -21.86
N SER A 45 7.50 3.78 -22.41
CA SER A 45 6.71 2.75 -21.77
C SER A 45 7.35 2.48 -20.41
N SER A 46 6.79 3.09 -19.37
CA SER A 46 7.11 2.84 -17.96
C SER A 46 6.58 1.46 -17.53
N GLY A 47 6.93 0.43 -18.29
CA GLY A 47 6.89 -0.95 -17.83
C GLY A 47 7.94 -1.15 -16.75
N LEU A 48 7.86 -2.27 -16.03
CA LEU A 48 8.88 -2.78 -15.10
C LEU A 48 10.19 -3.16 -15.83
N ALA A 49 10.65 -2.31 -16.74
CA ALA A 49 11.86 -2.50 -17.53
C ALA A 49 13.07 -2.25 -16.63
N SER A 50 13.42 -3.25 -15.83
CA SER A 50 14.78 -3.39 -15.29
C SER A 50 15.58 -4.30 -16.21
N ARG A 51 16.80 -3.84 -16.48
CA ARG A 51 18.00 -4.48 -17.02
C ARG A 51 17.88 -5.99 -17.35
N PRO A 52 18.25 -6.44 -18.57
CA PRO A 52 18.33 -7.86 -18.87
C PRO A 52 19.28 -8.55 -17.89
N LEU A 53 18.92 -9.77 -17.48
CA LEU A 53 19.65 -10.63 -16.55
C LEU A 53 21.16 -10.60 -16.83
N SER A 54 21.95 -10.22 -15.82
CA SER A 54 23.40 -10.38 -15.88
C SER A 54 23.72 -11.87 -15.95
N LYS A 55 24.65 -12.27 -16.82
CA LYS A 55 25.10 -13.67 -16.94
C LYS A 55 25.62 -14.23 -15.61
N SER A 56 26.09 -13.37 -14.70
CA SER A 56 26.55 -13.73 -13.35
C SER A 56 25.44 -14.26 -12.44
N ASP A 57 24.23 -13.71 -12.53
CA ASP A 57 23.15 -13.97 -11.57
C ASP A 57 22.40 -15.28 -11.88
N THR A 58 22.76 -15.90 -13.01
CA THR A 58 22.22 -17.17 -13.48
C THR A 58 23.26 -18.27 -13.60
N ALA A 59 24.49 -18.00 -13.15
CA ALA A 59 25.58 -18.97 -13.11
C ALA A 59 25.17 -20.15 -12.20
N GLY A 60 24.93 -21.32 -12.80
CA GLY A 60 24.50 -22.54 -12.11
C GLY A 60 23.03 -22.92 -12.27
N LEU A 61 22.18 -22.05 -12.84
CA LEU A 61 20.80 -22.43 -13.15
C LEU A 61 20.69 -23.16 -14.49
N SER A 62 19.94 -24.26 -14.49
CA SER A 62 19.57 -24.97 -15.70
C SER A 62 18.78 -24.07 -16.65
N ASP A 63 18.90 -24.28 -17.96
CA ASP A 63 18.12 -23.54 -18.95
C ASP A 63 16.61 -23.66 -18.72
N ARG A 64 16.17 -24.79 -18.14
CA ARG A 64 14.77 -25.01 -17.78
C ARG A 64 14.30 -24.03 -16.70
N ASP A 65 15.12 -23.78 -15.69
CA ASP A 65 14.78 -22.89 -14.59
C ASP A 65 14.84 -21.41 -14.99
N ARG A 66 15.78 -21.05 -15.89
CA ARG A 66 15.78 -19.72 -16.52
C ARG A 66 14.47 -19.46 -17.26
N ARG A 67 14.05 -20.39 -18.14
CA ARG A 67 12.78 -20.27 -18.87
C ARG A 67 11.58 -20.17 -17.94
N ARG A 68 11.54 -20.92 -16.84
CA ARG A 68 10.46 -20.85 -15.85
C ARG A 68 10.37 -19.46 -15.20
N ARG A 69 11.51 -18.87 -14.82
CA ARG A 69 11.57 -17.52 -14.26
C ARG A 69 11.15 -16.46 -15.28
N ASP A 70 11.63 -16.55 -16.51
CA ASP A 70 11.25 -15.61 -17.58
C ASP A 70 9.73 -15.63 -17.83
N VAL A 71 9.11 -16.81 -17.81
CA VAL A 71 7.66 -16.96 -17.92
C VAL A 71 6.92 -16.35 -16.72
N GLN A 72 7.42 -16.55 -15.49
CA GLN A 72 6.83 -15.92 -14.30
C GLN A 72 6.95 -14.39 -14.35
N ARG A 73 8.11 -13.88 -14.76
CA ARG A 73 8.34 -12.44 -14.95
C ARG A 73 7.39 -11.86 -15.99
N ALA A 74 7.26 -12.49 -17.16
CA ALA A 74 6.33 -12.04 -18.20
C ALA A 74 4.87 -12.04 -17.71
N LYS A 75 4.47 -13.04 -16.91
CA LYS A 75 3.14 -13.08 -16.28
C LYS A 75 2.96 -11.95 -15.26
N ALA A 76 3.97 -11.67 -14.45
CA ALA A 76 3.95 -10.54 -13.52
C ALA A 76 3.76 -9.22 -14.27
N ASP A 77 4.55 -8.97 -15.32
CA ASP A 77 4.45 -7.77 -16.14
C ASP A 77 3.05 -7.60 -16.75
N ALA A 78 2.45 -8.68 -17.26
CA ALA A 78 1.09 -8.64 -17.78
C ALA A 78 0.06 -8.28 -16.70
N LEU A 79 0.18 -8.84 -15.49
CA LEU A 79 -0.68 -8.51 -14.35
C LEU A 79 -0.50 -7.05 -13.91
N TYR A 80 0.72 -6.56 -13.89
CA TYR A 80 1.03 -5.17 -13.59
C TYR A 80 0.34 -4.21 -14.56
N GLN A 81 0.45 -4.45 -15.87
CA GLN A 81 -0.19 -3.61 -16.88
C GLN A 81 -1.73 -3.66 -16.78
N GLN A 82 -2.31 -4.84 -16.52
CA GLN A 82 -3.74 -4.96 -16.24
C GLN A 82 -4.15 -4.15 -15.00
N GLY A 83 -3.39 -4.26 -13.92
CA GLY A 83 -3.63 -3.51 -12.69
C GLY A 83 -3.61 -1.99 -12.91
N ARG A 84 -2.65 -1.49 -13.69
CA ARG A 84 -2.59 -0.07 -14.09
C ARG A 84 -3.80 0.38 -14.89
N LYS A 85 -4.22 -0.41 -15.88
CA LYS A 85 -5.41 -0.08 -16.68
C LYS A 85 -6.64 0.06 -15.78
N LEU A 86 -6.88 -0.95 -14.94
CA LEU A 86 -7.99 -0.97 -13.99
C LEU A 86 -7.96 0.22 -13.02
N PHE A 87 -6.77 0.68 -12.63
CA PHE A 87 -6.62 1.87 -11.79
C PHE A 87 -7.12 3.14 -12.49
N TYR A 88 -6.76 3.34 -13.76
CA TYR A 88 -7.25 4.48 -14.54
C TYR A 88 -8.76 4.40 -14.80
N ASP A 89 -9.31 3.19 -14.90
CA ASP A 89 -10.75 2.93 -14.96
C ASP A 89 -11.46 3.10 -13.60
N ARG A 90 -10.72 3.51 -12.55
CA ARG A 90 -11.18 3.66 -11.15
C ARG A 90 -11.68 2.38 -10.50
N GLU A 91 -11.31 1.22 -11.04
CA GLU A 91 -11.59 -0.09 -10.46
C GLU A 91 -10.53 -0.49 -9.42
N TYR A 92 -10.35 0.35 -8.40
CA TYR A 92 -9.26 0.24 -7.42
C TYR A 92 -9.11 -1.15 -6.80
N LYS A 93 -10.22 -1.79 -6.44
CA LYS A 93 -10.21 -3.14 -5.85
C LYS A 93 -9.61 -4.18 -6.80
N GLN A 94 -9.97 -4.12 -8.08
CA GLN A 94 -9.46 -5.06 -9.08
C GLN A 94 -8.00 -4.73 -9.41
N ALA A 95 -7.68 -3.44 -9.54
CA ALA A 95 -6.32 -2.97 -9.79
C ALA A 95 -5.34 -3.49 -8.73
N ILE A 96 -5.63 -3.28 -7.44
CA ILE A 96 -4.76 -3.72 -6.34
C ILE A 96 -4.63 -5.25 -6.31
N ARG A 97 -5.71 -6.00 -6.58
CA ARG A 97 -5.63 -7.47 -6.68
C ARG A 97 -4.65 -7.93 -7.76
N LYS A 98 -4.64 -7.27 -8.92
CA LYS A 98 -3.71 -7.58 -10.01
C LYS A 98 -2.27 -7.23 -9.65
N LEU A 99 -2.05 -6.11 -8.96
CA LEU A 99 -0.71 -5.72 -8.50
C LEU A 99 -0.15 -6.67 -7.43
N VAL A 100 -0.98 -7.12 -6.48
CA VAL A 100 -0.58 -8.13 -5.49
C VAL A 100 -0.22 -9.45 -6.19
N ALA A 101 -1.02 -9.89 -7.16
CA ALA A 101 -0.71 -11.09 -7.92
C ALA A 101 0.58 -10.95 -8.74
N SER A 102 0.84 -9.77 -9.32
CA SER A 102 2.10 -9.45 -10.00
C SER A 102 3.29 -9.56 -9.03
N GLN A 103 3.16 -8.97 -7.84
CA GLN A 103 4.21 -8.99 -6.83
C GLN A 103 4.52 -10.41 -6.36
N GLU A 104 3.48 -11.22 -6.16
CA GLU A 104 3.62 -12.62 -5.75
C GLU A 104 4.33 -13.47 -6.81
N MET A 105 4.03 -13.26 -8.10
CA MET A 105 4.75 -13.93 -9.19
C MET A 105 6.24 -13.59 -9.19
N LEU A 106 6.61 -12.33 -8.90
CA LEU A 106 8.01 -11.93 -8.78
C LEU A 106 8.69 -12.54 -7.54
N ARG A 107 8.00 -12.60 -6.40
CA ARG A 107 8.53 -13.27 -5.19
C ARG A 107 8.79 -14.75 -5.42
N GLN A 108 7.88 -15.43 -6.13
CA GLN A 108 8.02 -16.84 -6.49
C GLN A 108 9.15 -17.09 -7.50
N ALA A 109 9.41 -16.12 -8.39
CA ALA A 109 10.48 -16.23 -9.36
C ALA A 109 11.86 -16.02 -8.72
N SER A 110 12.01 -14.96 -7.92
CA SER A 110 13.18 -14.69 -7.08
C SER A 110 12.99 -13.39 -6.29
N GLN A 111 12.87 -13.51 -4.96
CA GLN A 111 12.70 -12.32 -4.11
C GLN A 111 13.91 -11.39 -4.13
N THR A 112 15.14 -11.92 -4.17
CA THR A 112 16.37 -11.12 -4.14
C THR A 112 16.60 -10.39 -5.48
N GLU A 113 16.42 -11.11 -6.59
CA GLU A 113 16.62 -10.59 -7.95
C GLU A 113 15.60 -9.51 -8.33
N TYR A 114 14.35 -9.67 -7.89
CA TYR A 114 13.25 -8.75 -8.20
C TYR A 114 12.92 -7.80 -7.06
N SER A 115 13.80 -7.66 -6.07
CA SER A 115 13.60 -6.81 -4.88
C SER A 115 13.25 -5.36 -5.23
N ASP A 116 13.98 -4.74 -6.17
CA ASP A 116 13.69 -3.38 -6.66
C ASP A 116 12.30 -3.26 -7.30
N GLN A 117 11.88 -4.27 -8.07
CA GLN A 117 10.58 -4.29 -8.74
C GLN A 117 9.45 -4.47 -7.74
N ILE A 118 9.64 -5.36 -6.75
CA ILE A 118 8.72 -5.58 -5.64
C ILE A 118 8.55 -4.28 -4.84
N SER A 119 9.64 -3.58 -4.53
CA SER A 119 9.59 -2.28 -3.82
C SER A 119 8.86 -1.21 -4.64
N LYS A 120 9.10 -1.13 -5.96
CA LYS A 120 8.34 -0.22 -6.84
C LYS A 120 6.85 -0.54 -6.84
N LEU A 121 6.47 -1.83 -6.87
CA LEU A 121 5.08 -2.26 -6.77
C LEU A 121 4.46 -1.87 -5.42
N ASP A 122 5.17 -2.02 -4.31
CA ASP A 122 4.71 -1.60 -2.99
C ASP A 122 4.40 -0.10 -2.94
N ASN A 123 5.28 0.73 -3.50
CA ASN A 123 5.07 2.18 -3.58
C ASN A 123 3.84 2.52 -4.43
N ILE A 124 3.66 1.85 -5.57
CA ILE A 124 2.49 2.05 -6.44
C ILE A 124 1.21 1.61 -5.72
N MET A 125 1.20 0.45 -5.06
CA MET A 125 0.04 -0.04 -4.32
C MET A 125 -0.32 0.89 -3.15
N THR A 126 0.68 1.45 -2.46
CA THR A 126 0.47 2.46 -1.42
C THR A 126 -0.25 3.67 -1.98
N TYR A 127 0.25 4.24 -3.08
CA TYR A 127 -0.40 5.36 -3.77
C TYR A 127 -1.83 5.04 -4.24
N MET A 128 -2.05 3.84 -4.78
CA MET A 128 -3.38 3.41 -5.23
C MET A 128 -4.36 3.27 -4.06
N ASN A 129 -3.91 2.74 -2.92
CA ASN A 129 -4.72 2.64 -1.71
C ASN A 129 -5.11 4.02 -1.17
N GLN A 130 -4.20 4.99 -1.16
CA GLN A 130 -4.49 6.38 -0.79
C GLN A 130 -5.50 7.05 -1.74
N SER A 131 -5.37 6.80 -3.04
CA SER A 131 -6.33 7.27 -4.05
C SER A 131 -7.72 6.66 -3.83
N TRP A 132 -7.78 5.36 -3.54
CA TRP A 132 -9.03 4.67 -3.22
C TRP A 132 -9.66 5.21 -1.93
N ALA A 133 -8.89 5.42 -0.87
CA ALA A 133 -9.35 6.01 0.38
C ALA A 133 -9.99 7.39 0.15
N THR A 134 -9.36 8.22 -0.70
CA THR A 134 -9.90 9.54 -1.07
C THR A 134 -11.27 9.44 -1.74
N GLU A 135 -11.45 8.47 -2.65
CA GLU A 135 -12.73 8.26 -3.32
C GLU A 135 -13.81 7.73 -2.34
N LEU A 136 -13.44 6.81 -1.45
CA LEU A 136 -14.32 6.30 -0.40
C LEU A 136 -14.80 7.42 0.53
N VAL A 137 -13.92 8.35 0.91
CA VAL A 137 -14.28 9.54 1.71
C VAL A 137 -15.30 10.42 0.95
N LYS A 138 -15.11 10.65 -0.35
CA LYS A 138 -16.08 11.42 -1.16
C LYS A 138 -17.44 10.74 -1.23
N GLN A 139 -17.46 9.42 -1.39
CA GLN A 139 -18.69 8.62 -1.36
C GLN A 139 -19.36 8.70 0.01
N GLY A 140 -18.60 8.56 1.10
CA GLY A 140 -19.08 8.73 2.47
C GLY A 140 -19.76 10.08 2.70
N LYS A 141 -19.11 11.18 2.30
CA LYS A 141 -19.66 12.55 2.39
C LYS A 141 -20.95 12.69 1.58
N THR A 142 -21.03 12.05 0.41
CA THR A 142 -22.23 12.07 -0.44
C THR A 142 -23.39 11.32 0.21
N LEU A 143 -23.12 10.15 0.79
CA LEU A 143 -24.11 9.35 1.52
C LEU A 143 -24.60 10.07 2.78
N GLU A 144 -23.69 10.74 3.48
CA GLU A 144 -24.00 11.58 4.64
C GLU A 144 -24.98 12.72 4.29
N LYS A 145 -24.75 13.42 3.17
CA LYS A 145 -25.68 14.46 2.67
C LYS A 145 -27.08 13.88 2.38
N LYS A 146 -27.13 12.63 1.90
CA LYS A 146 -28.37 11.88 1.68
C LYS A 146 -28.96 11.26 2.97
N LYS A 147 -28.38 11.54 4.15
CA LYS A 147 -28.76 10.98 5.46
C LYS A 147 -28.64 9.45 5.55
N LEU A 148 -27.90 8.81 4.63
CA LEU A 148 -27.64 7.36 4.61
C LEU A 148 -26.45 7.02 5.52
N TYR A 149 -26.58 7.29 6.82
CA TYR A 149 -25.43 7.29 7.74
C TYR A 149 -24.76 5.93 7.92
N LYS A 150 -25.51 4.83 7.98
CA LYS A 150 -24.93 3.47 8.07
C LYS A 150 -24.00 3.19 6.88
N ALA A 151 -24.42 3.59 5.68
CA ALA A 151 -23.62 3.40 4.47
C ALA A 151 -22.39 4.34 4.46
N ALA A 152 -22.55 5.60 4.89
CA ALA A 152 -21.45 6.56 5.01
C ALA A 152 -20.37 6.08 5.98
N ILE A 153 -20.77 5.56 7.16
CA ILE A 153 -19.88 4.97 8.17
C ILE A 153 -19.02 3.86 7.55
N LYS A 154 -19.65 2.92 6.84
CA LYS A 154 -18.93 1.83 6.19
C LYS A 154 -17.90 2.32 5.17
N GLN A 155 -18.20 3.40 4.44
CA GLN A 155 -17.23 3.99 3.51
C GLN A 155 -16.03 4.61 4.22
N TYR A 156 -16.26 5.34 5.32
CA TYR A 156 -15.18 5.92 6.11
C TYR A 156 -14.31 4.85 6.80
N GLU A 157 -14.91 3.80 7.35
CA GLU A 157 -14.18 2.66 7.92
C GLU A 157 -13.30 1.98 6.86
N THR A 158 -13.86 1.76 5.66
CA THR A 158 -13.11 1.19 4.55
C THR A 158 -11.97 2.13 4.12
N ALA A 159 -12.20 3.45 4.11
CA ALA A 159 -11.18 4.42 3.76
C ALA A 159 -10.01 4.42 4.76
N ILE A 160 -10.29 4.33 6.06
CA ILE A 160 -9.27 4.20 7.12
C ILE A 160 -8.41 2.94 6.90
N ALA A 161 -9.04 1.82 6.56
CA ALA A 161 -8.32 0.58 6.29
C ALA A 161 -7.43 0.65 5.04
N LYS A 162 -7.73 1.56 4.10
CA LYS A 162 -6.91 1.77 2.89
C LYS A 162 -5.82 2.79 3.08
N ASP A 163 -6.05 3.82 3.87
CA ASP A 163 -5.04 4.83 4.20
C ASP A 163 -4.95 5.07 5.70
N PRO A 164 -4.20 4.22 6.43
CA PRO A 164 -4.01 4.37 7.86
C PRO A 164 -3.30 5.68 8.24
N GLN A 165 -2.48 6.25 7.36
CA GLN A 165 -1.78 7.51 7.64
C GLN A 165 -2.74 8.68 7.73
N ARG A 166 -3.81 8.66 6.91
CA ARG A 166 -4.87 9.66 6.94
C ARG A 166 -6.01 9.33 7.92
N SER A 167 -5.87 8.26 8.71
CA SER A 167 -6.92 7.76 9.60
C SER A 167 -7.47 8.83 10.55
N THR A 168 -6.63 9.69 11.11
CA THR A 168 -7.07 10.75 12.04
C THR A 168 -8.12 11.68 11.44
N GLU A 169 -7.92 12.16 10.20
CA GLU A 169 -8.89 13.03 9.52
C GLU A 169 -10.20 12.29 9.25
N ILE A 170 -10.09 11.03 8.81
CA ILE A 170 -11.26 10.22 8.45
C ILE A 170 -12.04 9.79 9.70
N LEU A 171 -11.36 9.54 10.82
CA LEU A 171 -11.96 9.24 12.12
C LEU A 171 -12.80 10.42 12.64
N LEU A 172 -12.37 11.66 12.40
CA LEU A 172 -13.18 12.84 12.73
C LEU A 172 -14.49 12.85 11.93
N LEU A 173 -14.45 12.55 10.63
CA LEU A 173 -15.66 12.43 9.80
C LEU A 173 -16.56 11.29 10.27
N LEU A 174 -15.98 10.14 10.58
CA LEU A 174 -16.70 8.98 11.11
C LEU A 174 -17.44 9.34 12.41
N TYR A 175 -16.74 9.98 13.36
CA TYR A 175 -17.33 10.44 14.62
C TYR A 175 -18.49 11.41 14.40
N GLN A 176 -18.33 12.38 13.49
CA GLN A 176 -19.39 13.34 13.16
C GLN A 176 -20.64 12.65 12.61
N VAL A 177 -20.48 11.67 11.71
CA VAL A 177 -21.61 10.92 11.14
C VAL A 177 -22.28 10.03 12.18
N GLN A 178 -21.52 9.36 13.03
CA GLN A 178 -22.08 8.56 14.13
C GLN A 178 -22.92 9.41 15.07
N ARG A 179 -22.45 10.62 15.43
CA ARG A 179 -23.22 11.55 16.25
C ARG A 179 -24.54 11.94 15.58
N ARG A 180 -24.51 12.29 14.29
CA ARG A 180 -25.72 12.66 13.53
C ARG A 180 -26.70 11.50 13.40
N GLN A 181 -26.20 10.27 13.27
CA GLN A 181 -27.04 9.08 13.24
C GLN A 181 -27.81 8.89 14.56
N ARG A 182 -27.14 9.02 15.71
CA ARG A 182 -27.79 8.92 17.03
C ARG A 182 -28.86 9.99 17.24
N LEU A 183 -28.60 11.22 16.77
CA LEU A 183 -29.57 12.30 16.84
C LEU A 183 -30.80 12.07 15.95
N GLN A 184 -30.68 11.28 14.88
CA GLN A 184 -31.83 10.88 14.07
C GLN A 184 -32.58 9.69 14.65
N SER A 185 -31.90 8.74 15.28
CA SER A 185 -32.57 7.59 15.91
C SER A 185 -33.39 7.94 17.15
N ASN A 186 -33.14 9.12 17.74
CA ASN A 186 -33.83 9.61 18.93
C ASN A 186 -35.01 10.55 18.60
N LYS A 187 -35.38 10.69 17.33
CA LYS A 187 -36.55 11.41 16.86
C LYS A 187 -37.60 10.42 16.37
#